data_AF-Q4JT65-F1
#
_entry.id   AF-Q4JT65-F1
#
_cell.length_a   1.000
_cell.length_b   1.000
_cell.length_c   1.000
_cell.angle_alpha   90.00
_cell.angle_beta   90.00
_cell.angle_gamma   90.00
#
_symmetry.space_group_name_H-M   'P 1'
#
loop_
_entity.id
_entity.type
_entity.pdbx_description
1 polymer ?
#
loop_
_entity_poly.entity_id
_entity_poly.type
_entity_poly.pdbx_seq_one_letter_code
_entity_poly.pdbx_strand_id
1 'polypeptide(L)'
;MIDNDPQQQPESLLTGSPQPRPEEILARLRHDIPTADFLPSPPPLPQMNPPFSLRSADPDPESSDADLVAEWMSRPHLRETWEQPWPAERWRQDWVAKTHTTYARAAILSYSIPRSPHIRAAKEATRGDASAAPTPSDENDATTPVGYVEIYRPHRDEIGSSYLSQPHDLGAHIAIGKPELTGHGIFSSFLSKLAAALLEQDPQCQLVLGEPDYRNTRTHRALAKASFQDFGERQQRADRRVRLFGLTRPSAGREPQQRLEATP
;
A
#
# COMPACT_ATOMS: atom_id res chain seq x y z
N MET A 1 -64.12 -35.12 21.64
CA MET A 1 -64.10 -33.71 22.08
C MET A 1 -62.75 -33.49 22.75
N ILE A 2 -61.94 -32.61 22.13
CA ILE A 2 -60.81 -31.86 22.73
C ILE A 2 -59.56 -32.71 22.98
N ASP A 3 -58.61 -32.78 22.04
CA ASP A 3 -57.50 -31.82 21.79
C ASP A 3 -56.62 -31.58 23.01
N ASN A 4 -55.36 -32.04 22.94
CA ASN A 4 -54.24 -31.23 23.41
C ASN A 4 -52.93 -31.69 22.76
N ASP A 5 -52.51 -30.93 21.76
CA ASP A 5 -51.23 -30.97 21.08
C ASP A 5 -50.20 -30.16 21.91
N PRO A 6 -49.07 -30.73 22.35
CA PRO A 6 -48.04 -29.97 23.03
C PRO A 6 -47.17 -29.20 22.04
N GLN A 7 -47.55 -27.93 21.83
CA GLN A 7 -46.68 -26.78 21.60
C GLN A 7 -45.46 -27.01 20.68
N GLN A 8 -45.66 -26.83 19.37
CA GLN A 8 -44.59 -26.31 18.51
C GLN A 8 -44.40 -24.82 18.82
N GLN A 9 -43.31 -24.48 19.50
CA GLN A 9 -42.79 -23.13 19.53
C GLN A 9 -42.28 -22.79 18.12
N PRO A 10 -42.61 -21.63 17.54
CA PRO A 10 -42.01 -21.24 16.27
C PRO A 10 -40.53 -20.92 16.52
N GLU A 11 -39.64 -21.71 15.90
CA GLU A 11 -38.23 -21.35 15.79
C GLU A 11 -38.13 -19.98 15.11
N SER A 12 -37.72 -18.98 15.89
CA SER A 12 -37.39 -17.65 15.41
C SER A 12 -36.18 -17.77 14.47
N LEU A 13 -36.47 -17.89 13.18
CA LEU A 13 -35.52 -17.65 12.09
C LEU A 13 -35.02 -16.20 12.19
N LEU A 14 -33.96 -16.00 12.96
CA LEU A 14 -33.09 -14.83 12.86
C LEU A 14 -32.35 -14.94 11.52
N THR A 15 -33.02 -14.57 10.43
CA THR A 15 -32.38 -14.32 9.15
C THR A 15 -31.61 -13.02 9.25
N GLY A 16 -30.43 -13.07 9.89
CA GLY A 16 -29.41 -12.06 9.65
C GLY A 16 -29.04 -12.11 8.16
N SER A 17 -29.00 -10.96 7.49
CA SER A 17 -28.49 -10.89 6.11
C SER A 17 -27.13 -11.60 6.05
N PRO A 18 -26.88 -12.45 5.02
CA PRO A 18 -25.60 -13.13 4.90
C PRO A 18 -24.48 -12.08 4.85
N GLN A 19 -23.42 -12.30 5.62
CA GLN A 19 -22.24 -11.44 5.58
C GLN A 19 -21.62 -11.52 4.17
N PRO A 20 -21.18 -10.39 3.59
CA PRO A 20 -20.58 -10.39 2.26
C PRO A 20 -19.30 -11.22 2.27
N ARG A 21 -19.02 -11.90 1.16
CA ARG A 21 -17.75 -12.64 1.00
C ARG A 21 -16.59 -11.64 0.95
N PRO A 22 -15.38 -11.99 1.42
CA PRO A 22 -14.21 -11.11 1.35
C PRO A 22 -13.98 -10.50 -0.04
N GLU A 23 -14.16 -11.29 -1.10
CA GLU A 23 -13.98 -10.82 -2.47
C GLU A 23 -14.99 -9.74 -2.90
N GLU A 24 -16.19 -9.72 -2.32
CA GLU A 24 -17.24 -8.71 -2.59
C GLU A 24 -16.93 -7.38 -1.88
N ILE A 25 -16.05 -7.39 -0.88
CA ILE A 25 -15.63 -6.21 -0.13
C ILE A 25 -14.50 -5.49 -0.87
N LEU A 26 -13.66 -6.20 -1.65
CA LEU A 26 -12.45 -5.65 -2.23
C LEU A 26 -12.73 -4.90 -3.53
N ALA A 27 -12.80 -3.57 -3.45
CA ALA A 27 -13.32 -2.70 -4.53
C ALA A 27 -12.58 -2.79 -5.88
N ARG A 28 -11.30 -3.18 -5.88
CA ARG A 28 -10.45 -3.27 -7.09
C ARG A 28 -10.17 -4.70 -7.53
N LEU A 29 -10.66 -5.71 -6.80
CA LEU A 29 -10.36 -7.11 -7.10
C LEU A 29 -11.05 -7.54 -8.40
N ARG A 30 -10.28 -8.16 -9.29
CA ARG A 30 -10.80 -8.80 -10.50
C ARG A 30 -11.35 -10.20 -10.20
N HIS A 31 -12.47 -10.52 -10.83
CA HIS A 31 -13.13 -11.83 -10.72
C HIS A 31 -13.04 -12.66 -12.00
N ASP A 32 -12.44 -12.13 -13.07
CA ASP A 32 -12.24 -12.79 -14.36
C ASP A 32 -10.91 -13.54 -14.46
N ILE A 33 -10.12 -13.56 -13.37
CA ILE A 33 -8.84 -14.26 -13.31
C ILE A 33 -9.04 -15.74 -12.96
N PRO A 34 -8.49 -16.69 -13.76
CA PRO A 34 -8.53 -18.09 -13.42
C PRO A 34 -7.87 -18.37 -12.06
N THR A 35 -8.48 -19.23 -11.25
CA THR A 35 -7.93 -19.59 -9.92
C THR A 35 -6.57 -20.26 -10.00
N ALA A 36 -6.19 -20.83 -11.15
CA ALA A 36 -4.87 -21.41 -11.40
C ALA A 36 -3.75 -20.35 -11.36
N ASP A 37 -4.07 -19.08 -11.59
CA ASP A 37 -3.13 -17.96 -11.57
C ASP A 37 -3.02 -17.35 -10.16
N PHE A 38 -3.78 -17.86 -9.18
CA PHE A 38 -3.72 -17.36 -7.82
C PHE A 38 -2.47 -17.91 -7.12
N LEU A 39 -1.57 -17.00 -6.75
CA LEU A 39 -0.43 -17.36 -5.93
C LEU A 39 -0.89 -17.78 -4.53
N PRO A 40 -0.23 -18.78 -3.91
CA PRO A 40 -0.64 -19.35 -2.63
C PRO A 40 -0.37 -18.43 -1.43
N SER A 41 0.46 -17.41 -1.63
CA SER A 41 0.87 -16.46 -0.59
C SER A 41 0.51 -15.03 -1.00
N PRO A 42 0.13 -14.15 -0.06
CA PRO A 42 -0.05 -12.74 -0.35
C PRO A 42 1.28 -12.10 -0.80
N PRO A 43 1.24 -10.89 -1.38
CA PRO A 43 2.46 -10.11 -1.65
C PRO A 43 3.36 -10.00 -0.42
N PRO A 44 4.69 -9.95 -0.59
CA PRO A 44 5.59 -9.75 0.54
C PRO A 44 5.38 -8.36 1.16
N LEU A 45 5.54 -8.27 2.49
CA LEU A 45 5.68 -7.00 3.19
C LEU A 45 7.14 -6.88 3.63
N PRO A 46 7.97 -6.10 2.91
CA PRO A 46 9.40 -6.05 3.20
C PRO A 46 9.68 -5.33 4.52
N GLN A 47 10.69 -5.82 5.23
CA GLN A 47 11.33 -5.03 6.29
C GLN A 47 12.16 -3.93 5.63
N MET A 48 12.04 -2.71 6.16
CA MET A 48 12.72 -1.53 5.62
C MET A 48 13.78 -1.08 6.62
N ASN A 49 14.94 -0.67 6.09
CA ASN A 49 15.95 -0.01 6.91
C ASN A 49 15.55 1.46 7.17
N PRO A 50 15.93 2.03 8.32
CA PRO A 50 15.73 3.45 8.61
C PRO A 50 16.13 4.37 7.44
N PRO A 51 15.44 5.49 7.25
CA PRO A 51 14.43 6.08 8.14
C PRO A 51 13.01 5.53 7.97
N PHE A 52 12.79 4.53 7.10
CA PHE A 52 11.47 4.00 6.82
C PHE A 52 11.23 2.69 7.57
N SER A 53 10.01 2.48 8.02
CA SER A 53 9.52 1.17 8.45
C SER A 53 8.12 0.92 7.91
N LEU A 54 7.82 -0.35 7.63
CA LEU A 54 6.51 -0.83 7.23
C LEU A 54 6.06 -1.89 8.23
N ARG A 55 4.82 -1.79 8.66
CA ARG A 55 4.13 -2.84 9.42
C ARG A 55 2.75 -3.06 8.84
N SER A 56 2.19 -4.25 9.03
CA SER A 56 0.80 -4.50 8.66
C SER A 56 -0.11 -3.47 9.33
N ALA A 57 -1.11 -3.00 8.60
CA ALA A 57 -2.20 -2.24 9.19
C ALA A 57 -3.03 -3.18 10.07
N ASP A 58 -3.31 -2.75 11.29
CA ASP A 58 -4.01 -3.56 12.27
C ASP A 58 -5.53 -3.34 12.15
N PRO A 59 -6.31 -4.37 11.77
CA PRO A 59 -7.76 -4.26 11.64
C PRO A 59 -8.52 -4.34 12.96
N ASP A 60 -7.84 -4.58 14.09
CA ASP A 60 -8.49 -4.65 15.41
C ASP A 60 -9.28 -3.35 15.69
N PRO A 61 -10.55 -3.43 16.12
CA PRO A 61 -11.33 -2.25 16.51
C PRO A 61 -10.66 -1.35 17.57
N GLU A 62 -9.80 -1.90 18.42
CA GLU A 62 -9.04 -1.15 19.43
C GLU A 62 -7.79 -0.47 18.86
N SER A 63 -7.39 -0.81 17.63
CA SER A 63 -6.29 -0.14 16.94
C SER A 63 -6.73 1.20 16.34
N SER A 64 -5.88 2.22 16.50
CA SER A 64 -6.08 3.55 15.89
C SER A 64 -5.73 3.63 14.40
N ASP A 65 -5.24 2.55 13.79
CA ASP A 65 -4.76 2.57 12.40
C ASP A 65 -5.85 2.97 11.40
N ALA A 66 -7.03 2.38 11.53
CA ALA A 66 -8.14 2.63 10.62
C ALA A 66 -8.65 4.08 10.72
N ASP A 67 -8.68 4.64 11.92
CA ASP A 67 -9.03 6.04 12.16
C ASP A 67 -8.00 6.98 11.54
N LEU A 68 -6.72 6.68 11.71
CA LEU A 68 -5.63 7.46 11.13
C LEU A 68 -5.67 7.45 9.60
N VAL A 69 -5.89 6.29 8.99
CA VAL A 69 -6.01 6.17 7.53
C VAL A 69 -7.28 6.85 7.02
N ALA A 70 -8.42 6.71 7.70
CA ALA A 70 -9.66 7.40 7.34
C ALA A 70 -9.49 8.93 7.40
N GLU A 71 -8.80 9.44 8.42
CA GLU A 71 -8.45 10.86 8.54
C GLU A 71 -7.60 11.33 7.36
N TRP A 72 -6.52 10.60 7.04
CA TRP A 72 -5.65 10.93 5.91
C TRP A 72 -6.41 10.92 4.58
N MET A 73 -7.19 9.87 4.31
CA MET A 73 -7.94 9.70 3.07
C MET A 73 -9.05 10.73 2.89
N SER A 74 -9.47 11.39 3.98
CA SER A 74 -10.40 12.51 3.95
C SER A 74 -9.75 13.85 3.61
N ARG A 75 -8.42 13.95 3.60
CA ARG A 75 -7.68 15.18 3.25
C ARG A 75 -7.82 15.48 1.75
N PRO A 76 -7.92 16.75 1.34
CA PRO A 76 -8.21 17.12 -0.06
C PRO A 76 -7.29 16.45 -1.10
N HIS A 77 -5.97 16.43 -0.85
CA HIS A 77 -5.00 15.87 -1.80
C HIS A 77 -5.10 14.36 -1.98
N LEU A 78 -5.58 13.62 -0.96
CA LEU A 78 -5.80 12.18 -1.05
C LEU A 78 -7.18 11.87 -1.62
N ARG A 79 -8.23 12.61 -1.24
CA ARG A 79 -9.58 12.42 -1.80
C ARG A 79 -9.57 12.52 -3.33
N GLU A 80 -8.85 13.49 -3.88
CA GLU A 80 -8.73 13.69 -5.33
C GLU A 80 -8.01 12.56 -6.06
N THR A 81 -7.12 11.82 -5.38
CA THR A 81 -6.22 10.85 -6.03
C THR A 81 -6.56 9.40 -5.70
N TRP A 82 -7.18 9.14 -4.56
CA TRP A 82 -7.52 7.80 -4.05
C TRP A 82 -8.99 7.41 -4.21
N GLU A 83 -9.92 8.37 -4.28
CA GLU A 83 -11.38 8.13 -4.44
C GLU A 83 -11.99 7.24 -3.34
N GLN A 84 -11.29 7.06 -2.21
CA GLN A 84 -11.68 6.23 -1.07
C GLN A 84 -11.73 7.04 0.24
N PRO A 85 -12.56 8.10 0.36
CA PRO A 85 -12.75 8.83 1.61
C PRO A 85 -13.65 8.01 2.57
N TRP A 86 -13.26 6.77 2.81
CA TRP A 86 -14.02 5.78 3.56
C TRP A 86 -13.93 6.05 5.07
N PRO A 87 -14.99 5.75 5.84
CA PRO A 87 -14.90 5.73 7.29
C PRO A 87 -13.98 4.60 7.77
N ALA A 88 -13.46 4.73 9.00
CA ALA A 88 -12.55 3.75 9.61
C ALA A 88 -13.10 2.31 9.58
N GLU A 89 -14.40 2.15 9.82
CA GLU A 89 -15.05 0.83 9.78
C GLU A 89 -14.93 0.15 8.41
N ARG A 90 -15.05 0.93 7.33
CA ARG A 90 -14.92 0.40 5.97
C ARG A 90 -13.47 0.01 5.65
N TRP A 91 -12.49 0.75 6.19
CA TRP A 91 -11.06 0.38 6.12
C TRP A 91 -10.78 -0.93 6.86
N ARG A 92 -11.30 -1.11 8.08
CA ARG A 92 -11.18 -2.38 8.81
C ARG A 92 -11.74 -3.55 8.02
N GLN A 93 -12.96 -3.41 7.48
CA GLN A 93 -13.58 -4.45 6.65
C GLN A 93 -12.75 -4.80 5.42
N ASP A 94 -12.19 -3.78 4.74
CA ASP A 94 -11.29 -3.98 3.60
C ASP A 94 -10.02 -4.73 3.98
N TRP A 95 -9.39 -4.36 5.10
CA TRP A 95 -8.17 -5.02 5.58
C TRP A 95 -8.42 -6.46 6.03
N VAL A 96 -9.53 -6.72 6.74
CA VAL A 96 -9.97 -8.09 7.08
C VAL A 96 -10.25 -8.89 5.80
N ALA A 97 -10.90 -8.30 4.80
CA ALA A 97 -11.12 -9.00 3.54
C ALA A 97 -9.80 -9.38 2.85
N LYS A 98 -8.81 -8.47 2.85
CA LYS A 98 -7.47 -8.75 2.32
C LYS A 98 -6.79 -9.93 3.00
N THR A 99 -6.91 -10.09 4.31
CA THR A 99 -6.28 -11.23 5.03
C THR A 99 -6.86 -12.59 4.65
N HIS A 100 -8.05 -12.63 4.07
CA HIS A 100 -8.68 -13.85 3.55
C HIS A 100 -8.36 -14.11 2.07
N THR A 101 -7.46 -13.32 1.47
CA THR A 101 -7.04 -13.45 0.08
C THR A 101 -5.51 -13.41 -0.04
N THR A 102 -4.98 -13.71 -1.22
CA THR A 102 -3.57 -13.55 -1.57
C THR A 102 -3.34 -12.36 -2.50
N TYR A 103 -4.32 -11.45 -2.56
CA TYR A 103 -4.37 -10.36 -3.52
C TYR A 103 -3.50 -9.16 -3.10
N ALA A 104 -3.66 -8.69 -1.86
CA ALA A 104 -3.03 -7.46 -1.40
C ALA A 104 -2.72 -7.49 0.10
N ARG A 105 -1.82 -6.59 0.52
CA ARG A 105 -1.48 -6.32 1.91
C ARG A 105 -1.60 -4.83 2.21
N ALA A 106 -2.33 -4.53 3.28
CA ALA A 106 -2.43 -3.20 3.88
C ALA A 106 -1.29 -2.98 4.90
N ALA A 107 -0.63 -1.83 4.83
CA ALA A 107 0.50 -1.49 5.68
C ALA A 107 0.51 -0.02 6.10
N ILE A 108 1.04 0.25 7.29
CA ILE A 108 1.35 1.57 7.80
C ILE A 108 2.82 1.87 7.53
N LEU A 109 3.06 2.97 6.83
CA LEU A 109 4.38 3.55 6.63
C LEU A 109 4.68 4.50 7.78
N SER A 110 5.79 4.23 8.46
CA SER A 110 6.37 5.15 9.44
C SER A 110 7.68 5.73 8.93
N TYR A 111 7.99 6.94 9.39
CA TYR A 111 9.23 7.65 9.10
C TYR A 111 9.83 8.18 10.39
N SER A 112 11.10 7.87 10.65
CA SER A 112 11.90 8.55 11.65
C SER A 112 12.65 9.70 11.00
N ILE A 113 12.59 10.89 11.60
CA ILE A 113 13.50 11.97 11.20
C ILE A 113 14.88 11.57 11.72
N PRO A 114 15.90 11.38 10.88
CA PRO A 114 17.23 11.13 11.39
C PRO A 114 17.64 12.33 12.24
N ARG A 115 17.84 12.13 13.56
CA ARG A 115 18.51 13.12 14.39
C ARG A 115 19.93 13.24 13.84
N SER A 116 20.22 14.22 12.97
CA SER A 116 21.59 14.46 12.53
C SER A 116 22.47 14.79 13.74
N PRO A 117 23.54 14.02 14.02
CA PRO A 117 24.51 14.44 15.03
C PRO A 117 25.46 15.55 14.52
N HIS A 118 25.36 16.01 13.27
CA HIS A 118 26.48 16.76 12.64
C HIS A 118 26.18 18.12 11.97
N ILE A 119 24.98 18.71 12.09
CA ILE A 119 24.74 20.05 11.49
C ILE A 119 24.68 21.19 12.54
N ARG A 120 24.48 20.90 13.84
CA ARG A 120 24.46 21.95 14.88
C ARG A 120 25.79 22.11 15.64
N ALA A 121 26.61 21.07 15.76
CA ALA A 121 27.89 21.13 16.50
C ALA A 121 29.02 21.88 15.77
N ALA A 122 28.96 22.01 14.44
CA ALA A 122 30.00 22.69 13.66
C ALA A 122 29.96 24.23 13.76
N LYS A 123 28.96 24.81 14.45
CA LYS A 123 28.87 26.26 14.67
C LYS A 123 29.16 26.70 16.12
N GLU A 124 29.29 25.76 17.05
CA GLU A 124 29.56 26.03 18.47
C GLU A 124 30.87 25.41 18.98
N ALA A 125 31.57 24.62 18.16
CA ALA A 125 32.94 24.18 18.44
C ALA A 125 33.97 25.30 18.19
N THR A 126 33.81 26.42 18.90
CA THR A 126 34.90 27.34 19.23
C THR A 126 34.67 27.88 20.64
N ARG A 127 34.65 26.98 21.63
CA ARG A 127 35.13 27.19 22.99
C ARG A 127 34.86 25.96 23.86
N GLY A 128 35.95 25.33 24.29
CA GLY A 128 36.13 24.96 25.70
C GLY A 128 35.47 23.68 26.19
N ASP A 129 36.36 22.74 26.49
CA ASP A 129 36.31 21.74 27.55
C ASP A 129 35.74 20.35 27.23
N ALA A 130 36.57 19.37 27.53
CA ALA A 130 36.36 17.95 27.32
C ALA A 130 35.78 17.37 28.61
N SER A 131 34.49 17.06 28.60
CA SER A 131 33.90 16.21 29.63
C SER A 131 32.75 15.38 29.07
N ALA A 132 32.90 14.06 29.25
CA ALA A 132 31.91 12.99 29.10
C ALA A 132 31.07 12.99 27.81
N ALA A 133 31.46 12.12 26.87
CA ALA A 133 30.57 11.70 25.79
C ALA A 133 29.29 11.07 26.39
N PRO A 134 28.08 11.52 26.02
CA PRO A 134 26.87 10.86 26.47
C PRO A 134 26.81 9.46 25.86
N THR A 135 26.68 8.43 26.70
CA THR A 135 26.24 7.09 26.26
C THR A 135 24.89 7.26 25.57
N PRO A 136 24.72 6.78 24.32
CA PRO A 136 23.40 6.78 23.70
C PRO A 136 22.53 5.83 24.52
N SER A 137 21.61 6.39 25.29
CA SER A 137 20.49 5.63 25.84
C SER A 137 19.69 5.06 24.69
N ASP A 138 19.29 3.79 24.80
CA ASP A 138 18.33 3.09 23.93
C ASP A 138 16.91 3.71 24.01
N GLU A 139 16.80 5.03 23.89
CA GLU A 139 15.53 5.71 23.68
C GLU A 139 15.15 5.51 22.21
N ASN A 140 14.22 4.58 21.98
CA ASN A 140 13.49 4.38 20.73
C ASN A 140 13.42 5.67 19.90
N ASP A 141 14.06 5.68 18.73
CA ASP A 141 13.76 6.65 17.68
C ASP A 141 12.27 6.51 17.37
N ALA A 142 11.42 7.35 17.98
CA ALA A 142 9.98 7.22 17.87
C ALA A 142 9.56 7.38 16.40
N THR A 143 9.37 6.26 15.69
CA THR A 143 8.92 6.27 14.30
C THR A 143 7.48 6.74 14.28
N THR A 144 7.20 7.82 13.56
CA THR A 144 5.84 8.34 13.47
C THR A 144 5.15 7.75 12.24
N PRO A 145 3.89 7.28 12.34
CA PRO A 145 3.08 6.95 11.18
C PRO A 145 2.87 8.16 10.27
N VAL A 146 3.11 7.97 8.97
CA VAL A 146 3.11 9.07 7.98
C VAL A 146 2.36 8.73 6.70
N GLY A 147 2.05 7.47 6.47
CA GLY A 147 1.27 7.07 5.30
C GLY A 147 0.72 5.67 5.37
N TYR A 148 -0.15 5.37 4.42
CA TYR A 148 -0.70 4.05 4.16
C TYR A 148 -0.10 3.51 2.86
N VAL A 149 0.20 2.22 2.84
CA VAL A 149 0.74 1.50 1.68
C VAL A 149 -0.09 0.25 1.46
N GLU A 150 -0.51 0.05 0.22
CA GLU A 150 -1.13 -1.18 -0.23
C GLU A 150 -0.23 -1.85 -1.25
N ILE A 151 0.35 -3.00 -0.89
CA ILE A 151 1.16 -3.81 -1.80
C ILE A 151 0.25 -4.88 -2.38
N TYR A 152 0.12 -4.95 -3.70
CA TYR A 152 -0.88 -5.80 -4.34
C TYR A 152 -0.32 -6.55 -5.56
N ARG A 153 -1.08 -7.54 -6.05
CA ARG A 153 -0.83 -8.25 -7.31
C ARG A 153 -1.62 -7.58 -8.44
N PRO A 154 -1.00 -6.82 -9.36
CA PRO A 154 -1.72 -6.14 -10.44
C PRO A 154 -2.52 -7.07 -11.32
N HIS A 155 -2.07 -8.31 -11.49
CA HIS A 155 -2.81 -9.33 -12.24
C HIS A 155 -4.22 -9.58 -11.69
N ARG A 156 -4.42 -9.41 -10.37
CA ARG A 156 -5.71 -9.56 -9.69
C ARG A 156 -6.38 -8.21 -9.35
N ASP A 157 -5.77 -7.07 -9.66
CA ASP A 157 -6.35 -5.74 -9.54
C ASP A 157 -6.92 -5.31 -10.91
N GLU A 158 -7.92 -4.44 -10.92
CA GLU A 158 -8.50 -3.84 -12.13
C GLU A 158 -7.45 -3.25 -13.11
N ILE A 159 -6.30 -2.76 -12.62
CA ILE A 159 -5.19 -2.29 -13.46
C ILE A 159 -4.60 -3.40 -14.33
N GLY A 160 -4.72 -4.66 -13.91
CA GLY A 160 -4.21 -5.82 -14.64
C GLY A 160 -4.87 -6.02 -16.00
N SER A 161 -5.99 -5.35 -16.27
CA SER A 161 -6.64 -5.33 -17.60
C SER A 161 -6.10 -4.23 -18.51
N SER A 162 -5.22 -3.36 -18.03
CA SER A 162 -4.63 -2.23 -18.80
C SER A 162 -3.27 -2.56 -19.43
N TYR A 163 -2.75 -3.77 -19.21
CA TYR A 163 -1.54 -4.30 -19.81
C TYR A 163 -1.54 -5.84 -19.75
N LEU A 164 -0.56 -6.50 -20.37
CA LEU A 164 -0.41 -7.96 -20.26
C LEU A 164 0.15 -8.34 -18.88
N SER A 165 -0.70 -8.36 -17.86
CA SER A 165 -0.30 -8.63 -16.47
C SER A 165 0.08 -10.09 -16.22
N GLN A 166 1.02 -10.31 -15.30
CA GLN A 166 1.48 -11.64 -14.88
C GLN A 166 1.29 -11.84 -13.36
N PRO A 167 1.06 -13.08 -12.88
CA PRO A 167 0.76 -13.36 -11.46
C PRO A 167 1.79 -12.81 -10.46
N HIS A 168 3.07 -12.81 -10.82
CA HIS A 168 4.16 -12.33 -9.97
C HIS A 168 4.48 -10.84 -10.10
N ASP A 169 3.83 -10.10 -10.99
CA ASP A 169 3.94 -8.65 -10.98
C ASP A 169 3.50 -8.13 -9.59
N LEU A 170 4.15 -7.08 -9.12
CA LEU A 170 3.83 -6.41 -7.86
C LEU A 170 3.48 -4.95 -8.13
N GLY A 171 2.61 -4.37 -7.32
CA GLY A 171 2.30 -2.94 -7.37
C GLY A 171 2.21 -2.36 -5.97
N ALA A 172 2.26 -1.03 -5.87
CA ALA A 172 2.05 -0.33 -4.61
C ALA A 172 1.20 0.94 -4.77
N HIS A 173 0.09 1.03 -4.03
CA HIS A 173 -0.60 2.32 -3.80
C HIS A 173 -0.08 2.95 -2.53
N ILE A 174 0.31 4.22 -2.58
CA ILE A 174 0.85 4.93 -1.40
C ILE A 174 0.11 6.25 -1.16
N ALA A 175 -0.44 6.39 0.05
CA ALA A 175 -1.05 7.60 0.54
C ALA A 175 -0.13 8.21 1.60
N ILE A 176 0.40 9.40 1.33
CA ILE A 176 1.16 10.14 2.33
C ILE A 176 0.19 11.07 3.07
N GLY A 177 -0.05 10.74 4.34
CA GLY A 177 -0.93 11.49 5.22
C GLY A 177 -0.38 12.87 5.52
N LYS A 178 0.94 13.01 5.74
CA LYS A 178 1.62 14.25 6.12
C LYS A 178 2.27 14.95 4.91
N PRO A 179 1.66 16.02 4.35
CA PRO A 179 2.16 16.67 3.12
C PRO A 179 3.61 17.19 3.25
N GLU A 180 4.04 17.53 4.46
CA GLU A 180 5.39 18.04 4.76
C GLU A 180 6.49 17.02 4.39
N LEU A 181 6.13 15.72 4.37
CA LEU A 181 7.04 14.62 4.03
C LEU A 181 7.06 14.28 2.53
N THR A 182 6.23 14.96 1.73
CA THR A 182 6.21 14.79 0.26
C THR A 182 7.29 15.62 -0.45
N GLY A 183 8.13 16.34 0.30
CA GLY A 183 9.23 17.18 -0.19
C GLY A 183 10.63 16.56 -0.01
N HIS A 184 11.66 17.23 -0.55
CA HIS A 184 13.09 16.94 -0.33
C HIS A 184 13.59 15.54 -0.73
N GLY A 185 12.88 14.83 -1.61
CA GLY A 185 13.33 13.54 -2.13
C GLY A 185 13.08 12.33 -1.21
N ILE A 186 12.45 12.55 -0.05
CA ILE A 186 12.09 11.49 0.91
C ILE A 186 11.22 10.45 0.22
N PHE A 187 10.14 10.87 -0.44
CA PHE A 187 9.19 9.96 -1.08
C PHE A 187 9.79 9.18 -2.26
N SER A 188 10.59 9.80 -3.11
CA SER A 188 11.29 9.08 -4.20
C SER A 188 12.31 8.07 -3.64
N SER A 189 12.98 8.39 -2.52
CA SER A 189 13.86 7.43 -1.84
C SER A 189 13.07 6.25 -1.28
N PHE A 190 11.90 6.49 -0.67
CA PHE A 190 11.01 5.43 -0.21
C PHE A 190 10.57 4.51 -1.36
N LEU A 191 10.06 5.07 -2.47
CA LEU A 191 9.62 4.32 -3.64
C LEU A 191 10.73 3.40 -4.18
N SER A 192 11.95 3.94 -4.35
CA SER A 192 13.10 3.18 -4.84
C SER A 192 13.47 2.03 -3.90
N LYS A 193 13.52 2.28 -2.58
CA LYS A 193 13.81 1.26 -1.57
C LYS A 193 12.73 0.18 -1.50
N LEU A 194 11.45 0.57 -1.54
CA LEU A 194 10.32 -0.35 -1.52
C LEU A 194 10.37 -1.27 -2.75
N ALA A 195 10.52 -0.70 -3.95
CA ALA A 195 10.56 -1.49 -5.19
C ALA A 195 11.74 -2.49 -5.20
N ALA A 196 12.92 -2.07 -4.75
CA ALA A 196 14.07 -2.96 -4.61
C ALA A 196 13.79 -4.11 -3.64
N ALA A 197 13.22 -3.82 -2.47
CA ALA A 197 12.90 -4.83 -1.46
C ALA A 197 11.80 -5.80 -1.92
N LEU A 198 10.81 -5.33 -2.68
CA LEU A 198 9.78 -6.18 -3.28
C LEU A 198 10.36 -7.17 -4.30
N LEU A 199 11.23 -6.68 -5.19
CA LEU A 199 11.96 -7.54 -6.13
C LEU A 199 12.90 -8.52 -5.41
N GLU A 200 13.49 -8.15 -4.29
CA GLU A 200 14.34 -9.06 -3.52
C GLU A 200 13.52 -10.19 -2.88
N GLN A 201 12.35 -9.87 -2.30
CA GLN A 201 11.52 -10.81 -1.54
C GLN A 201 10.68 -11.75 -2.41
N ASP A 202 10.34 -11.37 -3.65
CA ASP A 202 9.71 -12.24 -4.64
C ASP A 202 10.66 -12.46 -5.82
N PRO A 203 11.48 -13.55 -5.83
CA PRO A 203 12.44 -13.82 -6.89
C PRO A 203 11.83 -13.98 -8.29
N GLN A 204 10.53 -14.34 -8.37
CA GLN A 204 9.81 -14.50 -9.63
C GLN A 204 9.21 -13.19 -10.12
N CYS A 205 9.06 -12.19 -9.23
CA CYS A 205 8.65 -10.85 -9.63
C CYS A 205 9.71 -10.22 -10.56
N GLN A 206 9.28 -9.74 -11.72
CA GLN A 206 10.16 -9.06 -12.68
C GLN A 206 9.80 -7.59 -12.87
N LEU A 207 8.68 -7.15 -12.28
CA LEU A 207 8.09 -5.84 -12.48
C LEU A 207 7.39 -5.35 -11.21
N VAL A 208 7.75 -4.14 -10.77
CA VAL A 208 7.00 -3.35 -9.80
C VAL A 208 6.29 -2.21 -10.51
N LEU A 209 4.98 -2.12 -10.36
CA LEU A 209 4.10 -1.15 -10.98
C LEU A 209 3.82 0.05 -10.05
N GLY A 210 3.65 1.22 -10.64
CA GLY A 210 2.94 2.34 -10.04
C GLY A 210 2.03 3.02 -11.07
N GLU A 211 0.80 3.31 -10.68
CA GLU A 211 -0.28 3.79 -11.56
C GLU A 211 -1.01 5.01 -11.00
N PRO A 212 -0.31 6.12 -10.71
CA PRO A 212 -0.96 7.33 -10.24
C PRO A 212 -1.97 7.87 -11.26
N ASP A 213 -2.92 8.68 -10.76
CA ASP A 213 -3.79 9.50 -11.61
C ASP A 213 -2.97 10.24 -12.68
N TYR A 214 -3.48 10.28 -13.90
CA TYR A 214 -2.79 10.88 -15.05
C TYR A 214 -2.51 12.39 -14.90
N ARG A 215 -3.18 13.07 -13.97
CA ARG A 215 -2.96 14.50 -13.67
C ARG A 215 -1.93 14.71 -12.56
N ASN A 216 -1.56 13.67 -11.82
CA ASN A 216 -0.68 13.77 -10.65
C ASN A 216 0.81 13.85 -11.03
N THR A 217 1.18 14.97 -11.67
CA THR A 217 2.55 15.26 -12.12
C THR A 217 3.59 15.27 -10.99
N ARG A 218 3.17 15.45 -9.72
CA ARG A 218 4.07 15.32 -8.56
C ARG A 218 4.50 13.87 -8.38
N THR A 219 3.56 12.93 -8.35
CA THR A 219 3.87 11.51 -8.23
C THR A 219 4.62 10.99 -9.44
N HIS A 220 4.29 11.45 -10.66
CA HIS A 220 5.05 11.09 -11.87
C HIS A 220 6.54 11.44 -11.75
N ARG A 221 6.85 12.65 -11.27
CA ARG A 221 8.23 13.07 -11.03
C ARG A 221 8.91 12.26 -9.93
N ALA A 222 8.18 11.85 -8.89
CA ALA A 222 8.72 11.02 -7.81
C ALA A 222 9.05 9.60 -8.30
N LEU A 223 8.18 9.00 -9.12
CA LEU A 223 8.40 7.70 -9.76
C LEU A 223 9.59 7.74 -10.72
N ALA A 224 9.68 8.77 -11.58
CA ALA A 224 10.84 8.95 -12.46
C ALA A 224 12.15 9.09 -11.68
N LYS A 225 12.16 9.85 -10.57
CA LYS A 225 13.32 9.95 -9.66
C LYS A 225 13.65 8.66 -8.94
N ALA A 226 12.68 7.77 -8.77
CA ALA A 226 12.84 6.43 -8.22
C ALA A 226 13.18 5.38 -9.29
N SER A 227 13.56 5.82 -10.51
CA SER A 227 13.95 4.98 -11.65
C SER A 227 12.82 4.14 -12.26
N PHE A 228 11.55 4.48 -12.00
CA PHE A 228 10.46 3.90 -12.74
C PHE A 228 10.37 4.53 -14.14
N GLN A 229 10.18 3.71 -15.15
CA GLN A 229 9.97 4.13 -16.53
C GLN A 229 8.48 4.42 -16.77
N ASP A 230 8.18 5.46 -17.55
CA ASP A 230 6.83 5.85 -17.95
C ASP A 230 6.39 5.08 -19.21
N PHE A 231 5.23 4.42 -19.14
CA PHE A 231 4.62 3.64 -20.22
C PHE A 231 3.32 4.28 -20.74
N GLY A 232 3.07 5.54 -20.37
CA GLY A 232 1.98 6.36 -20.88
C GLY A 232 0.66 6.17 -20.14
N GLU A 233 -0.37 6.87 -20.64
CA GLU A 233 -1.70 6.85 -20.04
C GLU A 233 -2.46 5.56 -20.37
N ARG A 234 -3.32 5.12 -19.45
CA ARG A 234 -4.27 4.03 -19.64
C ARG A 234 -5.63 4.43 -19.11
N GLN A 235 -6.67 4.07 -19.85
CA GLN A 235 -8.06 4.21 -19.41
C GLN A 235 -8.42 2.95 -18.59
N GLN A 236 -8.22 3.00 -17.28
CA GLN A 236 -8.42 1.87 -16.36
C GLN A 236 -9.91 1.55 -16.19
N ARG A 237 -10.75 2.59 -16.06
CA ARG A 237 -12.23 2.52 -16.04
C ARG A 237 -12.81 3.69 -16.83
N ALA A 238 -14.12 3.73 -17.04
CA ALA A 238 -14.76 4.83 -17.76
C ALA A 238 -14.48 6.22 -17.15
N ASP A 239 -14.41 6.30 -15.83
CA ASP A 239 -14.17 7.52 -15.05
C ASP A 239 -12.73 7.67 -14.54
N ARG A 240 -11.90 6.63 -14.69
CA ARG A 240 -10.55 6.55 -14.13
C ARG A 240 -9.48 6.41 -15.21
N ARG A 241 -8.65 7.44 -15.33
CA ARG A 241 -7.45 7.42 -16.17
C ARG A 241 -6.20 7.51 -15.31
N VAL A 242 -5.24 6.65 -15.60
CA VAL A 242 -3.97 6.54 -14.87
C VAL A 242 -2.81 6.69 -15.84
N ARG A 243 -1.61 6.85 -15.29
CA ARG A 243 -0.36 6.78 -16.05
C ARG A 243 0.47 5.62 -15.52
N LEU A 244 0.81 4.67 -16.37
CA LEU A 244 1.55 3.48 -15.97
C LEU A 244 3.05 3.78 -15.85
N PHE A 245 3.60 3.41 -14.71
CA PHE A 245 5.03 3.40 -14.45
C PHE A 245 5.48 2.00 -14.06
N GLY A 246 6.64 1.57 -14.57
CA GLY A 246 7.21 0.25 -14.28
C GLY A 246 8.67 0.33 -13.89
N LEU A 247 9.05 -0.40 -12.85
CA LEU A 247 10.44 -0.68 -12.50
C LEU A 247 10.69 -2.17 -12.69
N THR A 248 11.56 -2.51 -13.64
CA THR A 248 11.86 -3.90 -14.00
C THR A 248 13.09 -4.41 -13.27
N ARG A 249 13.09 -5.70 -12.92
CA ARG A 249 14.29 -6.36 -12.38
C ARG A 249 15.46 -6.17 -13.35
N PRO A 250 16.67 -5.80 -12.89
CA PRO A 250 17.82 -5.58 -13.78
C PRO A 250 18.20 -6.80 -14.63
N SER A 251 17.98 -8.01 -14.12
CA SER A 251 18.22 -9.27 -14.84
C SER A 251 17.03 -9.72 -15.68
N ALA A 252 15.87 -9.06 -15.59
CA ALA A 252 14.78 -9.33 -16.51
C ALA A 252 15.20 -8.79 -17.88
N GLY A 253 14.97 -9.59 -18.92
CA GLY A 253 15.13 -9.13 -20.31
C GLY A 253 14.11 -8.04 -20.65
N ARG A 254 13.81 -7.89 -21.95
CA ARG A 254 12.85 -6.88 -22.44
C ARG A 254 11.37 -7.24 -22.22
N GLU A 255 11.10 -8.45 -21.76
CA GLU A 255 9.74 -9.02 -21.68
C GLU A 255 8.79 -8.20 -20.79
N PRO A 256 9.17 -7.79 -19.56
CA PRO A 256 8.23 -7.04 -18.72
C PRO A 256 7.89 -5.66 -19.28
N GLN A 257 8.85 -4.99 -19.95
CA GLN A 257 8.59 -3.72 -20.61
C GLN A 257 7.67 -3.91 -21.82
N GLN A 258 7.88 -4.96 -22.62
CA GLN A 258 7.01 -5.28 -23.77
C GLN A 258 5.57 -5.53 -23.33
N ARG A 259 5.37 -6.20 -22.18
CA ARG A 259 4.03 -6.41 -21.61
C ARG A 259 3.33 -5.11 -21.21
N LEU A 260 4.08 -4.10 -20.75
CA LEU A 260 3.57 -2.76 -20.41
C LEU A 260 3.33 -1.89 -21.65
N GLU A 261 4.18 -2.01 -22.67
CA GLU A 261 4.04 -1.32 -23.96
C GLU A 261 2.84 -1.85 -24.77
N ALA A 262 2.50 -3.14 -24.60
CA ALA A 262 1.33 -3.73 -25.24
C ALA A 262 0.05 -3.04 -24.76
N THR A 263 -0.80 -2.68 -25.72
CA THR A 263 -2.19 -2.31 -25.44
C THR A 263 -2.99 -3.60 -25.48
N PRO A 264 -3.61 -4.03 -24.36
CA PRO A 264 -4.38 -5.27 -24.29
C PRO A 264 -5.65 -5.22 -25.15
#